data_AF-A0A934DLF9-F1
#
_entry.id   AF-A0A934DLF9-F1
#
_cell.length_a   1.000
_cell.length_b   1.000
_cell.length_c   1.000
_cell.angle_alpha   90.00
_cell.angle_beta   90.00
_cell.angle_gamma   90.00
#
_symmetry.space_group_name_H-M   'P 1'
#
loop_
_entity.id
_entity.type
_entity.pdbx_description
1 polymer ?
#
loop_
_entity_poly.entity_id
_entity_poly.type
_entity_poly.pdbx_seq_one_letter_code
_entity_poly.pdbx_strand_id
1 'polypeptide(L)'
;MNSTSQPLSIEAYDAAQLEAQASCRSNHLLQAAMPVTFTGASYPICVRQERELVRFLCGMNNGRARLYYEQALGGFTRAEFDVFLDAAKRCLDMAEQRFGCRQASLGTIIGAVFHLRCLRALFPQGGAILEAGPGSGLTSALLARAGYGVLAVDITQGFYLAQSRLFHAFGLEVDELAADQRPLADIGAIAPGRVVHAPWWKYMLPQPDFAPAIDGVVANGVLCEMAHGALVYNLQLWRRLFDAAGRPCALFAHCLGAPDSVGSVGSVGGEGGYARLEATRKRLSFVIAHGDANIMVYTTRRNAACDAYRQRMAQPGNTDTRTFASDNLFQARLAQGAAALAGEPRVGFEDVVRAYTELCGEADNDDERFLGFLNTGMQTAWSHLLWRGEEGAQA
;
A
#
# COMPACT_ATOMS: atom_id res chain seq x y z
N MET A 1 27.89 -9.85 -10.91
CA MET A 1 28.22 -8.95 -9.78
C MET A 1 27.39 -9.39 -8.59
N ASN A 2 28.02 -9.46 -7.41
CA ASN A 2 27.61 -10.32 -6.30
C ASN A 2 26.20 -10.06 -5.74
N SER A 3 25.37 -11.09 -5.93
CA SER A 3 24.30 -11.58 -5.07
C SER A 3 24.57 -11.37 -3.56
N THR A 4 23.49 -10.98 -2.88
CA THR A 4 23.28 -10.95 -1.41
C THR A 4 24.26 -10.11 -0.61
N SER A 5 24.21 -8.79 -0.80
CA SER A 5 24.68 -7.83 0.21
C SER A 5 23.96 -8.07 1.55
N GLN A 6 24.66 -7.83 2.66
CA GLN A 6 24.00 -7.80 3.96
C GLN A 6 22.88 -6.74 3.96
N PRO A 7 21.79 -6.95 4.73
CA PRO A 7 20.76 -5.93 4.89
C PRO A 7 21.34 -4.63 5.45
N LEU A 8 20.79 -3.49 5.05
CA LEU A 8 21.24 -2.17 5.49
C LEU A 8 21.16 -2.00 7.01
N SER A 9 22.28 -1.70 7.68
CA SER A 9 22.29 -1.41 9.12
C SER A 9 21.55 -0.10 9.45
N ILE A 10 21.03 0.01 10.67
CA ILE A 10 20.36 1.22 11.17
C ILE A 10 21.32 2.41 11.10
N GLU A 11 22.57 2.23 11.52
CA GLU A 11 23.59 3.27 11.58
C GLU A 11 23.96 3.80 10.19
N ALA A 12 24.06 2.91 9.20
CA ALA A 12 24.31 3.31 7.81
C ALA A 12 23.15 4.11 7.21
N TYR A 13 21.90 3.71 7.51
CA TYR A 13 20.73 4.48 7.09
C TYR A 13 20.70 5.85 7.77
N ASP A 14 20.90 5.90 9.08
CA ASP A 14 20.93 7.14 9.87
C ASP A 14 21.99 8.11 9.35
N ALA A 15 23.21 7.62 9.11
CA ALA A 15 24.29 8.44 8.56
C ALA A 15 23.93 9.00 7.17
N ALA A 16 23.37 8.17 6.28
CA ALA A 16 22.97 8.61 4.95
C ALA A 16 21.79 9.61 4.99
N GLN A 17 20.81 9.39 5.87
CA GLN A 17 19.68 10.30 6.04
C GLN A 17 20.15 11.66 6.59
N LEU A 18 21.04 11.67 7.58
CA LEU A 18 21.60 12.90 8.15
C LEU A 18 22.35 13.71 7.09
N GLU A 19 23.21 13.05 6.30
CA GLU A 19 23.92 13.71 5.20
C GLU A 19 22.96 14.25 4.14
N ALA A 20 21.94 13.48 3.77
CA ALA A 20 20.90 13.93 2.83
C ALA A 20 20.11 15.14 3.36
N GLN A 21 19.80 15.17 4.65
CA GLN A 21 19.14 16.30 5.28
C GLN A 21 20.04 17.54 5.31
N ALA A 22 21.32 17.38 5.66
CA ALA A 22 22.29 18.47 5.72
C ALA A 22 22.58 19.07 4.34
N SER A 23 22.60 18.23 3.30
CA SER A 23 22.84 18.65 1.91
C SER A 23 21.59 19.19 1.20
N CYS A 24 20.38 18.89 1.70
CA CYS A 24 19.14 19.38 1.11
C CYS A 24 18.93 20.88 1.39
N ARG A 25 19.07 21.70 0.34
CA ARG A 25 18.89 23.16 0.43
C ARG A 25 17.44 23.62 0.45
N SER A 26 16.48 22.73 0.21
CA SER A 26 15.06 23.08 0.08
C SER A 26 14.27 22.62 1.30
N ASN A 27 13.85 23.57 2.13
CA ASN A 27 12.95 23.30 3.25
C ASN A 27 11.62 22.67 2.79
N HIS A 28 11.13 23.01 1.60
CA HIS A 28 9.91 22.41 1.07
C HIS A 28 10.07 20.93 0.71
N LEU A 29 11.25 20.52 0.21
CA LEU A 29 11.53 19.11 -0.01
C LEU A 29 11.63 18.35 1.31
N LEU A 30 12.32 18.93 2.30
CA LEU A 30 12.39 18.34 3.64
C LEU A 30 11.00 18.17 4.24
N GLN A 31 10.16 19.22 4.18
CA GLN A 31 8.77 19.16 4.64
C GLN A 31 7.94 18.12 3.90
N ALA A 32 8.11 17.99 2.58
CA ALA A 32 7.40 16.99 1.79
C ALA A 32 7.85 15.55 2.13
N ALA A 33 9.10 15.36 2.52
CA ALA A 33 9.62 14.06 2.97
C ALA A 33 9.31 13.73 4.44
N MET A 34 8.58 14.59 5.16
CA MET A 34 8.19 14.30 6.54
C MET A 34 6.98 13.35 6.61
N PRO A 35 7.01 12.30 7.44
CA PRO A 35 5.87 11.42 7.68
C PRO A 35 4.86 12.07 8.63
N VAL A 36 4.19 13.13 8.15
CA VAL A 36 3.34 14.01 8.98
C VAL A 36 2.17 13.27 9.62
N THR A 37 1.52 12.35 8.91
CA THR A 37 0.39 11.57 9.44
C THR A 37 0.83 10.63 10.55
N PHE A 38 1.94 9.91 10.38
CA PHE A 38 2.47 9.04 11.44
C PHE A 38 2.93 9.84 12.65
N THR A 39 3.59 10.97 12.42
CA THR A 39 4.01 11.87 13.51
C THR A 39 2.79 12.41 14.28
N GLY A 40 1.75 12.86 13.57
CA GLY A 40 0.51 13.35 14.17
C GLY A 40 -0.27 12.28 14.93
N ALA A 41 -0.21 11.02 14.49
CA ALA A 41 -0.82 9.87 15.15
C ALA A 41 0.05 9.27 16.27
N SER A 42 1.22 9.85 16.58
CA SER A 42 2.20 9.28 17.51
C SER A 42 2.64 7.85 17.14
N TYR A 43 2.58 7.50 15.86
CA TYR A 43 3.08 6.24 15.35
C TYR A 43 4.61 6.29 15.28
N PRO A 44 5.34 5.24 15.70
CA PRO A 44 6.79 5.23 15.64
C PRO A 44 7.28 5.33 14.19
N ILE A 45 8.24 6.22 13.92
CA ILE A 45 8.79 6.45 12.56
C ILE A 45 10.27 6.08 12.42
N CYS A 46 10.98 5.99 13.56
CA CYS A 46 12.39 5.63 13.64
C CYS A 46 12.57 4.42 14.55
N VAL A 47 13.70 3.73 14.40
CA VAL A 47 14.10 2.63 15.28
C VAL A 47 15.48 2.88 15.85
N ARG A 48 15.75 2.33 17.03
CA ARG A 48 17.07 2.42 17.68
C ARG A 48 17.81 1.08 17.77
N GLN A 49 17.10 -0.01 17.53
CA GLN A 49 17.61 -1.37 17.68
C GLN A 49 16.82 -2.31 16.76
N GLU A 50 17.48 -3.36 16.27
CA GLU A 50 16.93 -4.28 15.25
C GLU A 50 15.55 -4.85 15.66
N ARG A 51 15.37 -5.24 16.93
CA ARG A 51 14.09 -5.80 17.42
C ARG A 51 12.89 -4.87 17.30
N GLU A 52 13.09 -3.55 17.19
CA GLU A 52 11.98 -2.60 17.03
C GLU A 52 11.35 -2.68 15.63
N LEU A 53 12.07 -3.23 14.66
CA LEU A 53 11.58 -3.36 13.28
C LEU A 53 10.37 -4.29 13.15
N VAL A 54 10.10 -5.17 14.13
CA VAL A 54 8.89 -6.00 14.13
C VAL A 54 7.61 -5.16 14.03
N ARG A 55 7.60 -3.97 14.64
CA ARG A 55 6.45 -3.04 14.64
C ARG A 55 6.05 -2.63 13.21
N PHE A 56 6.98 -2.73 12.27
CA PHE A 56 6.85 -2.31 10.88
C PHE A 56 6.55 -3.48 9.92
N LEU A 57 6.38 -4.71 10.41
CA LEU A 57 5.80 -5.84 9.63
C LEU A 57 4.26 -5.71 9.42
N CYS A 58 3.80 -4.47 9.53
CA CYS A 58 2.49 -3.88 9.32
C CYS A 58 1.38 -4.35 10.28
N GLY A 59 1.48 -3.86 11.53
CA GLY A 59 0.35 -3.86 12.47
C GLY A 59 -0.85 -2.99 12.04
N MET A 60 -0.68 -2.09 11.06
CA MET A 60 -1.74 -1.16 10.60
C MET A 60 -2.92 -1.86 9.92
N ASN A 61 -2.72 -3.10 9.47
CA ASN A 61 -3.77 -3.93 8.88
C ASN A 61 -4.30 -5.02 9.81
N ASN A 62 -3.88 -5.04 11.08
CA ASN A 62 -4.42 -5.96 12.07
C ASN A 62 -5.94 -5.72 12.22
N GLY A 63 -6.69 -6.81 12.40
CA GLY A 63 -8.16 -6.78 12.43
C GLY A 63 -8.84 -6.56 11.07
N ARG A 64 -8.10 -6.39 9.97
CA ARG A 64 -8.67 -6.20 8.61
C ARG A 64 -8.66 -7.48 7.75
N ALA A 65 -8.18 -8.59 8.27
CA ALA A 65 -8.03 -9.85 7.54
C ALA A 65 -9.32 -10.30 6.84
N ARG A 66 -10.41 -10.47 7.60
CA ARG A 66 -11.71 -10.90 7.05
C ARG A 66 -12.23 -9.91 6.01
N LEU A 67 -12.06 -8.62 6.26
CA LEU A 67 -12.47 -7.58 5.32
C LEU A 67 -11.73 -7.71 3.98
N TYR A 68 -10.40 -7.81 3.99
CA TYR A 68 -9.65 -7.99 2.75
C TYR A 68 -10.02 -9.30 2.06
N TYR A 69 -10.20 -10.36 2.83
CA TYR A 69 -10.54 -11.67 2.30
C TYR A 69 -11.90 -11.70 1.60
N GLU A 70 -12.96 -11.26 2.27
CA GLU A 70 -14.33 -11.36 1.78
C GLU A 70 -14.70 -10.21 0.85
N GLN A 71 -14.14 -9.02 1.06
CA GLN A 71 -14.57 -7.82 0.33
C GLN A 71 -13.68 -7.42 -0.84
N ALA A 72 -12.37 -7.62 -0.72
CA ALA A 72 -11.43 -7.28 -1.79
C ALA A 72 -11.09 -8.49 -2.66
N LEU A 73 -10.71 -9.60 -2.01
CA LEU A 73 -10.25 -10.80 -2.68
C LEU A 73 -11.40 -11.72 -3.11
N GLY A 74 -12.44 -11.90 -2.29
CA GLY A 74 -13.50 -12.87 -2.57
C GLY A 74 -13.03 -14.33 -2.50
N GLY A 75 -11.99 -14.61 -1.72
CA GLY A 75 -11.41 -15.94 -1.53
C GLY A 75 -10.12 -16.19 -2.32
N PHE A 76 -9.23 -17.02 -1.76
CA PHE A 76 -8.03 -17.50 -2.45
C PHE A 76 -8.37 -18.61 -3.44
N THR A 77 -7.79 -18.57 -4.63
CA THR A 77 -7.51 -19.80 -5.40
C THR A 77 -6.50 -20.67 -4.65
N ARG A 78 -6.31 -21.92 -5.09
CA ARG A 78 -5.28 -22.77 -4.47
C ARG A 78 -3.88 -22.18 -4.61
N ALA A 79 -3.52 -21.69 -5.80
CA ALA A 79 -2.20 -21.11 -6.06
C ALA A 79 -1.94 -19.85 -5.21
N GLU A 80 -2.95 -19.00 -5.03
CA GLU A 80 -2.82 -17.82 -4.17
C GLU A 80 -2.73 -18.19 -2.69
N PHE A 81 -3.41 -19.25 -2.27
CA PHE A 81 -3.27 -19.76 -0.91
C PHE A 81 -1.86 -20.30 -0.65
N ASP A 82 -1.24 -20.96 -1.63
CA ASP A 82 0.15 -21.41 -1.53
C ASP A 82 1.12 -20.21 -1.45
N VAL A 83 0.88 -19.14 -2.23
CA VAL A 83 1.62 -17.86 -2.12
C VAL A 83 1.43 -17.23 -0.74
N PHE A 84 0.21 -17.23 -0.22
CA PHE A 84 -0.11 -16.74 1.12
C PHE A 84 0.68 -17.49 2.20
N LEU A 85 0.74 -18.83 2.15
CA LEU A 85 1.46 -19.64 3.12
C LEU A 85 2.97 -19.43 3.05
N ASP A 86 3.56 -19.37 1.85
CA ASP A 86 4.99 -19.06 1.68
C ASP A 86 5.32 -17.67 2.24
N ALA A 87 4.51 -16.66 1.94
CA ALA A 87 4.68 -15.31 2.45
C ALA A 87 4.56 -15.24 3.99
N ALA A 88 3.54 -15.87 4.56
CA ALA A 88 3.34 -15.96 6.00
C ALA A 88 4.54 -16.61 6.69
N LYS A 89 4.98 -17.77 6.19
CA LYS A 89 6.12 -18.50 6.73
C LYS A 89 7.40 -17.66 6.70
N ARG A 90 7.70 -16.99 5.59
CA ARG A 90 8.90 -16.13 5.45
C ARG A 90 8.88 -14.96 6.42
N CYS A 91 7.73 -14.30 6.58
CA CYS A 91 7.58 -13.20 7.54
C CYS A 91 7.81 -13.69 8.97
N LEU A 92 7.18 -14.81 9.35
CA LEU A 92 7.29 -15.38 10.71
C LEU A 92 8.72 -15.83 11.02
N ASP A 93 9.35 -16.56 10.09
CA ASP A 93 10.73 -17.04 10.28
C ASP A 93 11.72 -15.88 10.35
N MET A 94 11.55 -14.85 9.51
CA MET A 94 12.37 -13.64 9.57
C MET A 94 12.19 -12.92 10.91
N ALA A 95 10.95 -12.73 11.35
CA ALA A 95 10.64 -12.04 12.60
C ALA A 95 11.24 -12.79 13.80
N GLU A 96 11.13 -14.11 13.84
CA GLU A 96 11.69 -14.93 14.90
C GLU A 96 13.22 -14.84 14.90
N GLN A 97 13.85 -15.03 13.74
CA GLN A 97 15.31 -15.04 13.62
C GLN A 97 15.96 -13.68 13.92
N ARG A 98 15.32 -12.57 13.53
CA ARG A 98 15.92 -11.23 13.62
C ARG A 98 15.42 -10.41 14.81
N PHE A 99 14.18 -10.59 15.19
CA PHE A 99 13.52 -9.76 16.20
C PHE A 99 13.22 -10.53 17.49
N GLY A 100 13.39 -11.86 17.48
CA GLY A 100 13.15 -12.72 18.65
C GLY A 100 11.67 -12.94 18.94
N CYS A 101 10.79 -12.71 17.97
CA CYS A 101 9.34 -12.86 18.12
C CYS A 101 8.71 -13.38 16.83
N ARG A 102 7.77 -14.31 16.94
CA ARG A 102 7.13 -14.96 15.79
C ARG A 102 5.83 -14.22 15.44
N GLN A 103 5.95 -13.02 14.86
CA GLN A 103 4.82 -12.15 14.54
C GLN A 103 4.75 -11.82 13.04
N ALA A 104 3.55 -11.90 12.47
CA ALA A 104 3.21 -11.35 11.17
C ALA A 104 1.76 -10.85 11.21
N SER A 105 1.36 -10.05 10.22
CA SER A 105 -0.02 -9.57 10.12
C SER A 105 -0.79 -10.32 9.04
N LEU A 106 -1.77 -11.12 9.45
CA LEU A 106 -2.66 -11.86 8.55
C LEU A 106 -3.32 -10.91 7.52
N GLY A 107 -3.81 -9.76 7.99
CA GLY A 107 -4.43 -8.75 7.14
C GLY A 107 -3.48 -8.17 6.10
N THR A 108 -2.23 -7.91 6.48
CA THR A 108 -1.19 -7.42 5.56
C THR A 108 -0.90 -8.45 4.47
N ILE A 109 -0.76 -9.73 4.82
CA ILE A 109 -0.46 -10.79 3.84
C ILE A 109 -1.62 -10.98 2.86
N ILE A 110 -2.87 -11.04 3.35
CA ILE A 110 -4.04 -11.12 2.48
C ILE A 110 -4.12 -9.89 1.55
N GLY A 111 -3.88 -8.69 2.09
CA GLY A 111 -3.86 -7.45 1.31
C GLY A 111 -2.81 -7.46 0.20
N ALA A 112 -1.60 -7.93 0.50
CA ALA A 112 -0.53 -8.04 -0.49
C ALA A 112 -0.85 -9.05 -1.61
N VAL A 113 -1.47 -10.19 -1.29
CA VAL A 113 -1.92 -11.15 -2.31
C VAL A 113 -3.05 -10.56 -3.17
N PHE A 114 -3.97 -9.80 -2.57
CA PHE A 114 -4.98 -9.06 -3.33
C PHE A 114 -4.34 -8.07 -4.32
N HIS A 115 -3.35 -7.29 -3.90
CA HIS A 115 -2.63 -6.38 -4.80
C HIS A 115 -1.93 -7.14 -5.92
N LEU A 116 -1.26 -8.26 -5.61
CA LEU A 116 -0.62 -9.11 -6.60
C LEU A 116 -1.62 -9.60 -7.67
N ARG A 117 -2.81 -10.04 -7.26
CA ARG A 117 -3.87 -10.44 -8.20
C ARG A 117 -4.25 -9.28 -9.13
N CYS A 118 -4.52 -8.11 -8.57
CA CYS A 118 -4.90 -6.94 -9.36
C CYS A 118 -3.80 -6.56 -10.35
N LEU A 119 -2.55 -6.54 -9.92
CA LEU A 119 -1.42 -6.17 -10.76
C LEU A 119 -1.12 -7.21 -11.84
N ARG A 120 -1.28 -8.51 -11.56
CA ARG A 120 -1.23 -9.56 -12.59
C ARG A 120 -2.30 -9.42 -13.66
N ALA A 121 -3.49 -8.97 -13.28
CA ALA A 121 -4.52 -8.67 -14.26
C ALA A 121 -4.15 -7.43 -15.09
N LEU A 122 -3.67 -6.35 -14.45
CA LEU A 122 -3.31 -5.10 -15.13
C LEU A 122 -2.09 -5.24 -16.05
N PHE A 123 -1.10 -6.05 -15.65
CA PHE A 123 0.20 -6.18 -16.30
C PHE A 123 0.60 -7.66 -16.44
N PRO A 124 -0.13 -8.46 -17.24
CA PRO A 124 0.01 -9.93 -17.27
C PRO A 124 1.39 -10.42 -17.75
N GLN A 125 2.13 -9.59 -18.49
CA GLN A 125 3.48 -9.89 -18.97
C GLN A 125 4.59 -9.41 -18.03
N GLY A 126 4.22 -8.98 -16.81
CA GLY A 126 5.14 -8.29 -15.91
C GLY A 126 5.26 -6.80 -16.24
N GLY A 127 6.32 -6.18 -15.72
CA GLY A 127 6.62 -4.76 -15.91
C GLY A 127 7.43 -4.20 -14.74
N ALA A 128 7.82 -2.94 -14.85
CA ALA A 128 8.44 -2.17 -13.77
C ALA A 128 7.37 -1.42 -12.98
N ILE A 129 7.22 -1.74 -11.69
CA ILE A 129 6.20 -1.16 -10.81
C ILE A 129 6.87 -0.26 -9.78
N LEU A 130 6.45 1.00 -9.71
CA LEU A 130 6.76 1.89 -8.61
C LEU A 130 5.77 1.63 -7.47
N GLU A 131 6.20 1.22 -6.29
CA GLU A 131 5.37 1.21 -5.09
C GLU A 131 5.76 2.39 -4.19
N ALA A 132 4.86 3.37 -4.10
CA ALA A 132 5.01 4.53 -3.23
C ALA A 132 4.40 4.23 -1.86
N GLY A 133 5.20 4.37 -0.80
CA GLY A 133 4.80 4.01 0.56
C GLY A 133 4.40 2.53 0.68
N PRO A 134 5.32 1.59 0.41
CA PRO A 134 5.02 0.15 0.43
C PRO A 134 4.71 -0.39 1.85
N GLY A 135 4.90 0.41 2.91
CA GLY A 135 4.61 0.02 4.28
C GLY A 135 5.54 -1.11 4.72
N SER A 136 5.03 -2.33 4.93
CA SER A 136 5.92 -3.46 5.24
C SER A 136 6.78 -3.93 4.06
N GLY A 137 6.44 -3.55 2.82
CA GLY A 137 7.13 -4.06 1.62
C GLY A 137 6.59 -5.37 1.08
N LEU A 138 5.54 -5.93 1.68
CA LEU A 138 5.10 -7.27 1.29
C LEU A 138 4.53 -7.33 -0.14
N THR A 139 3.82 -6.29 -0.59
CA THR A 139 3.37 -6.20 -1.99
C THR A 139 4.58 -6.19 -2.94
N SER A 140 5.56 -5.30 -2.70
CA SER A 140 6.83 -5.24 -3.44
C SER A 140 7.53 -6.60 -3.50
N ALA A 141 7.64 -7.30 -2.35
CA ALA A 141 8.28 -8.60 -2.30
C ALA A 141 7.55 -9.65 -3.15
N LEU A 142 6.22 -9.69 -3.07
CA LEU A 142 5.40 -10.61 -3.86
C LEU A 142 5.44 -10.30 -5.36
N LEU A 143 5.50 -9.02 -5.74
CA LEU A 143 5.66 -8.60 -7.13
C LEU A 143 7.00 -9.04 -7.70
N ALA A 144 8.10 -8.80 -6.98
CA ALA A 144 9.41 -9.25 -7.40
C ALA A 144 9.46 -10.79 -7.53
N ARG A 145 8.95 -11.54 -6.55
CA ARG A 145 8.82 -13.01 -6.65
C ARG A 145 7.99 -13.48 -7.85
N ALA A 146 7.04 -12.66 -8.29
CA ALA A 146 6.21 -12.93 -9.46
C ALA A 146 6.84 -12.47 -10.79
N GLY A 147 8.09 -12.00 -10.79
CA GLY A 147 8.83 -11.62 -11.99
C GLY A 147 8.68 -10.15 -12.40
N TYR A 148 8.16 -9.28 -11.53
CA TYR A 148 8.12 -7.84 -11.79
C TYR A 148 9.44 -7.18 -11.40
N GLY A 149 9.82 -6.12 -12.11
CA GLY A 149 10.79 -5.16 -11.58
C GLY A 149 10.08 -4.23 -10.61
N VAL A 150 10.66 -3.92 -9.46
CA VAL A 150 10.00 -3.07 -8.46
C VAL A 150 10.91 -1.91 -8.07
N LEU A 151 10.36 -0.70 -8.04
CA LEU A 151 10.94 0.45 -7.37
C LEU A 151 10.13 0.74 -6.11
N ALA A 152 10.67 0.41 -4.94
CA ALA A 152 10.03 0.63 -3.65
C ALA A 152 10.58 1.92 -3.02
N VAL A 153 9.68 2.83 -2.63
CA VAL A 153 10.05 4.12 -2.03
C VAL A 153 9.27 4.36 -0.75
N ASP A 154 9.98 4.55 0.36
CA ASP A 154 9.40 4.92 1.64
C ASP A 154 10.13 6.12 2.25
N ILE A 155 9.37 6.98 2.93
CA ILE A 155 9.90 8.15 3.65
C ILE A 155 10.15 7.84 5.13
N THR A 156 9.57 6.75 5.64
CA THR A 156 9.62 6.36 7.05
C THR A 156 10.79 5.39 7.27
N GLN A 157 11.76 5.81 8.09
CA GLN A 157 12.95 5.02 8.40
C GLN A 157 12.61 3.59 8.86
N GLY A 158 11.69 3.43 9.81
CA GLY A 158 11.34 2.13 10.35
C GLY A 158 10.77 1.17 9.29
N PHE A 159 9.90 1.68 8.41
CA PHE A 159 9.36 0.89 7.30
C PHE A 159 10.45 0.54 6.30
N TYR A 160 11.26 1.50 5.87
CA TYR A 160 12.39 1.26 4.95
C TYR A 160 13.32 0.14 5.46
N LEU A 161 13.78 0.24 6.71
CA LEU A 161 14.67 -0.76 7.29
C LEU A 161 14.01 -2.15 7.41
N ALA A 162 12.73 -2.21 7.78
CA ALA A 162 11.97 -3.47 7.83
C ALA A 162 11.77 -4.09 6.45
N GLN A 163 11.51 -3.27 5.42
CA GLN A 163 11.42 -3.70 4.02
C GLN A 163 12.74 -4.30 3.55
N SER A 164 13.87 -3.67 3.88
CA SER A 164 15.20 -4.22 3.57
C SER A 164 15.35 -5.65 4.12
N ARG A 165 14.99 -5.89 5.40
CA ARG A 165 14.98 -7.25 5.99
C ARG A 165 14.05 -8.20 5.26
N LEU A 166 12.83 -7.73 4.95
CA LEU A 166 11.82 -8.52 4.27
C LEU A 166 12.31 -8.97 2.89
N PHE A 167 12.86 -8.07 2.08
CA PHE A 167 13.35 -8.40 0.74
C PHE A 167 14.45 -9.47 0.78
N HIS A 168 15.36 -9.38 1.76
CA HIS A 168 16.36 -10.42 1.98
C HIS A 168 15.77 -11.75 2.44
N ALA A 169 14.75 -11.76 3.31
CA ALA A 169 14.04 -12.97 3.73
C ALA A 169 13.28 -13.66 2.57
N PHE A 170 12.86 -12.88 1.58
CA PHE A 170 12.29 -13.38 0.34
C PHE A 170 13.34 -13.81 -0.70
N GLY A 171 14.63 -13.66 -0.39
CA GLY A 171 15.74 -14.05 -1.26
C GLY A 171 15.81 -13.21 -2.54
N LEU A 172 15.40 -11.95 -2.47
CA LEU A 172 15.34 -11.04 -3.62
C LEU A 172 16.70 -10.41 -3.93
N GLU A 173 16.91 -10.08 -5.19
CA GLU A 173 17.98 -9.17 -5.59
C GLU A 173 17.55 -7.73 -5.32
N VAL A 174 18.31 -7.03 -4.49
CA VAL A 174 17.98 -5.67 -4.05
C VAL A 174 19.10 -4.70 -4.38
N ASP A 175 18.79 -3.62 -5.10
CA ASP A 175 19.61 -2.40 -5.16
C ASP A 175 19.22 -1.49 -3.99
N GLU A 176 19.98 -1.58 -2.91
CA GLU A 176 19.76 -0.81 -1.68
C GLU A 176 20.42 0.58 -1.78
N LEU A 177 19.63 1.62 -2.08
CA LEU A 177 20.16 2.93 -2.47
C LEU A 177 20.38 3.91 -1.32
N ALA A 178 19.99 3.56 -0.09
CA ALA A 178 20.14 4.45 1.05
C ALA A 178 21.59 4.91 1.25
N ALA A 179 22.54 3.97 1.31
CA ALA A 179 23.97 4.25 1.46
C ALA A 179 24.73 4.28 0.12
N ASP A 180 24.05 4.02 -1.00
CA ASP A 180 24.65 4.04 -2.33
C ASP A 180 24.88 5.49 -2.79
N GLN A 181 26.05 5.76 -3.35
CA GLN A 181 26.39 7.07 -3.89
C GLN A 181 25.73 7.35 -5.24
N ARG A 182 25.39 6.29 -6.01
CA ARG A 182 24.73 6.41 -7.30
C ARG A 182 23.38 7.14 -7.18
N PRO A 183 23.05 8.09 -8.07
CA PRO A 183 21.70 8.63 -8.17
C PRO A 183 20.74 7.57 -8.72
N LEU A 184 19.44 7.76 -8.50
CA LEU A 184 18.40 6.87 -9.03
C LEU A 184 18.42 6.80 -10.57
N ALA A 185 18.87 7.88 -11.23
CA ALA A 185 19.05 7.94 -12.68
C ALA A 185 20.07 6.92 -13.23
N ASP A 186 21.01 6.46 -12.41
CA ASP A 186 22.09 5.57 -12.86
C ASP A 186 21.71 4.08 -12.80
N ILE A 187 20.54 3.75 -12.25
CA ILE A 187 20.09 2.35 -12.10
C ILE A 187 19.62 1.75 -13.43
N GLY A 188 19.18 2.58 -14.38
CA GLY A 188 18.66 2.13 -15.67
C GLY A 188 17.34 1.38 -15.53
N ALA A 189 17.11 0.39 -16.40
CA ALA A 189 15.89 -0.42 -16.38
C ALA A 189 15.88 -1.43 -15.22
N ILE A 190 14.74 -1.56 -14.55
CA ILE A 190 14.58 -2.49 -13.42
C ILE A 190 14.29 -3.89 -13.98
N ALA A 191 15.23 -4.81 -13.78
CA ALA A 191 15.09 -6.17 -14.27
C ALA A 191 13.94 -6.94 -13.56
N PRO A 192 13.27 -7.88 -14.26
CA PRO A 192 12.32 -8.82 -13.66
C PRO A 192 12.91 -9.52 -12.42
N GLY A 193 12.15 -9.53 -11.32
CA GLY A 193 12.58 -10.18 -10.08
C GLY A 193 13.49 -9.36 -9.17
N ARG A 194 13.83 -8.13 -9.58
CA ARG A 194 14.72 -7.23 -8.86
C ARG A 194 13.94 -6.10 -8.17
N VAL A 195 14.41 -5.72 -6.99
CA VAL A 195 13.88 -4.57 -6.24
C VAL A 195 14.93 -3.47 -6.22
N VAL A 196 14.58 -2.28 -6.67
CA VAL A 196 15.31 -1.04 -6.39
C VAL A 196 14.66 -0.42 -5.17
N HIS A 197 15.38 -0.36 -4.07
CA HIS A 197 14.90 0.17 -2.81
C HIS A 197 15.50 1.56 -2.62
N ALA A 198 14.68 2.59 -2.81
CA ALA A 198 15.15 3.96 -2.90
C ALA A 198 14.61 4.81 -1.74
N PRO A 199 15.48 5.52 -1.00
CA PRO A 199 15.04 6.41 0.07
C PRO A 199 14.47 7.71 -0.52
N TRP A 200 13.77 8.49 0.31
CA TRP A 200 13.18 9.75 -0.12
C TRP A 200 14.20 10.73 -0.72
N TRP A 201 15.46 10.75 -0.25
CA TRP A 201 16.47 11.70 -0.74
C TRP A 201 17.04 11.35 -2.12
N LYS A 202 16.80 10.13 -2.62
CA LYS A 202 17.12 9.74 -4.00
C LYS A 202 15.92 9.93 -4.93
N TYR A 203 14.71 9.88 -4.38
CA TYR A 203 13.45 9.92 -5.12
C TYR A 203 12.84 11.33 -5.23
N MET A 204 12.90 12.12 -4.16
CA MET A 204 12.33 13.48 -4.06
C MET A 204 13.40 14.53 -4.35
N LEU A 205 13.56 14.88 -5.63
CA LEU A 205 14.54 15.85 -6.12
C LEU A 205 13.84 17.08 -6.69
N PRO A 206 14.44 18.29 -6.66
CA PRO A 206 13.85 19.48 -7.26
C PRO A 206 13.54 19.31 -8.77
N GLN A 207 14.43 18.59 -9.45
CA GLN A 207 14.32 18.21 -10.86
C GLN A 207 14.70 16.74 -10.94
N PRO A 208 13.73 15.82 -10.82
CA PRO A 208 14.03 14.40 -10.86
C PRO A 208 14.36 14.00 -12.31
N ASP A 209 15.63 13.70 -12.56
CA ASP A 209 16.04 12.92 -13.72
C ASP A 209 15.77 11.45 -13.40
N PHE A 210 14.68 10.92 -13.94
CA PHE A 210 14.21 9.58 -13.62
C PHE A 210 14.50 8.64 -14.79
N ALA A 211 15.29 7.59 -14.53
CA ALA A 211 15.75 6.67 -15.58
C ALA A 211 14.94 5.38 -15.74
N PRO A 212 14.33 4.75 -14.71
CA PRO A 212 13.55 3.56 -14.99
C PRO A 212 12.21 3.95 -15.61
N ALA A 213 11.95 3.44 -16.82
CA ALA A 213 10.61 3.45 -17.38
C ALA A 213 9.69 2.62 -16.47
N ILE A 214 8.61 3.23 -15.98
CA ILE A 214 7.65 2.60 -15.06
C ILE A 214 6.36 2.26 -15.84
N ASP A 215 5.90 1.03 -15.69
CA ASP A 215 4.64 0.52 -16.26
C ASP A 215 3.43 0.91 -15.42
N GLY A 216 3.60 0.93 -14.10
CA GLY A 216 2.53 1.25 -13.19
C GLY A 216 3.01 1.72 -11.83
N VAL A 217 2.14 2.43 -11.14
CA VAL A 217 2.35 2.92 -9.78
C VAL A 217 1.37 2.21 -8.86
N VAL A 218 1.83 1.79 -7.70
CA VAL A 218 1.02 1.30 -6.58
C VAL A 218 1.11 2.32 -5.46
N ALA A 219 -0.03 2.80 -4.98
CA ALA A 219 -0.14 3.78 -3.91
C ALA A 219 -1.22 3.34 -2.91
N ASN A 220 -0.90 2.38 -2.07
CA ASN A 220 -1.82 1.81 -1.08
C ASN A 220 -1.74 2.57 0.26
N GLY A 221 -2.78 3.30 0.61
CA GLY A 221 -2.88 4.10 1.84
C GLY A 221 -2.05 5.40 1.82
N VAL A 222 -0.93 5.40 1.10
CA VAL A 222 0.04 6.50 1.13
C VAL A 222 -0.55 7.85 0.71
N LEU A 223 -1.49 7.90 -0.25
CA LEU A 223 -1.98 9.17 -0.80
C LEU A 223 -2.73 10.01 0.24
N CYS A 224 -3.39 9.38 1.22
CA CYS A 224 -4.02 10.10 2.33
C CYS A 224 -3.08 10.35 3.52
N GLU A 225 -1.86 9.82 3.48
CA GLU A 225 -0.83 9.97 4.52
C GLU A 225 0.21 11.04 4.16
N MET A 226 0.26 11.43 2.88
CA MET A 226 1.19 12.43 2.37
C MET A 226 0.84 13.85 2.83
N ALA A 227 1.88 14.64 3.16
CA ALA A 227 1.75 16.09 3.20
C ALA A 227 1.34 16.63 1.82
N HIS A 228 0.64 17.76 1.77
CA HIS A 228 0.15 18.34 0.51
C HIS A 228 1.26 18.49 -0.56
N GLY A 229 2.44 19.01 -0.18
CA GLY A 229 3.57 19.16 -1.09
C GLY A 229 4.08 17.81 -1.64
N ALA A 230 4.06 16.76 -0.84
CA ALA A 230 4.45 15.42 -1.26
C ALA A 230 3.46 14.81 -2.25
N LEU A 231 2.16 14.99 -2.00
CA LEU A 231 1.10 14.55 -2.91
C LEU A 231 1.25 15.21 -4.28
N VAL A 232 1.39 16.54 -4.31
CA VAL A 232 1.56 17.30 -5.56
C VAL A 232 2.83 16.85 -6.30
N TYR A 233 3.95 16.71 -5.58
CA TYR A 233 5.21 16.23 -6.15
C TYR A 233 5.05 14.86 -6.82
N ASN A 234 4.49 13.89 -6.10
CA ASN A 234 4.32 12.52 -6.59
C ASN A 234 3.39 12.46 -7.80
N LEU A 235 2.25 13.14 -7.79
CA LEU A 235 1.32 13.15 -8.92
C LEU A 235 1.95 13.76 -10.19
N GLN A 236 2.72 14.84 -10.04
CA GLN A 236 3.43 15.45 -11.16
C GLN A 236 4.54 14.54 -11.69
N LEU A 237 5.31 13.92 -10.80
CA LEU A 237 6.36 12.96 -11.17
C LEU A 237 5.76 11.77 -11.93
N TRP A 238 4.73 11.11 -11.38
CA TRP A 238 4.12 9.94 -12.00
C TRP A 238 3.51 10.26 -13.37
N ARG A 239 2.90 11.43 -13.52
CA ARG A 239 2.43 11.88 -14.83
C ARG A 239 3.59 11.98 -15.83
N ARG A 240 4.71 12.60 -15.45
CA ARG A 240 5.90 12.68 -16.32
C ARG A 240 6.45 11.30 -16.67
N LEU A 241 6.47 10.36 -15.72
CA LEU A 241 6.89 8.98 -15.97
C LEU A 241 5.97 8.30 -16.99
N PHE A 242 4.66 8.49 -16.88
CA PHE A 242 3.69 7.93 -17.81
C PHE A 242 3.78 8.56 -19.20
N ASP A 243 3.96 9.89 -19.27
CA ASP A 243 4.16 10.61 -20.53
C ASP A 243 5.44 10.12 -21.23
N ALA A 244 6.53 9.96 -20.49
CA ALA A 244 7.82 9.48 -21.01
C ALA A 244 7.78 8.00 -21.45
N ALA A 245 6.93 7.18 -20.84
CA ALA A 245 6.81 5.77 -21.20
C ALA A 245 6.24 5.56 -22.62
N GLY A 246 5.50 6.55 -23.16
CA GLY A 246 4.93 6.50 -24.52
C GLY A 246 3.95 5.33 -24.75
N ARG A 247 3.43 4.73 -23.68
CA ARG A 247 2.54 3.56 -23.69
C ARG A 247 1.55 3.63 -22.51
N PRO A 248 0.46 2.84 -22.52
CA PRO A 248 -0.51 2.86 -21.43
C PRO A 248 0.12 2.45 -20.09
N CYS A 249 -0.06 3.30 -19.08
CA CYS A 249 0.37 3.08 -17.70
C CYS A 249 -0.82 3.16 -16.74
N ALA A 250 -0.69 2.56 -15.55
CA ALA A 250 -1.75 2.59 -14.54
C ALA A 250 -1.23 2.97 -13.15
N LEU A 251 -1.99 3.80 -12.44
CA LEU A 251 -1.87 4.03 -11.01
C LEU A 251 -2.94 3.22 -10.28
N PHE A 252 -2.53 2.18 -9.57
CA PHE A 252 -3.35 1.42 -8.64
C PHE A 252 -3.25 2.06 -7.25
N ALA A 253 -4.33 2.70 -6.79
CA ALA A 253 -4.39 3.32 -5.47
C ALA A 253 -5.48 2.68 -4.62
N HIS A 254 -5.14 2.22 -3.42
CA HIS A 254 -6.10 1.63 -2.50
C HIS A 254 -6.15 2.46 -1.22
N CYS A 255 -7.35 2.63 -0.63
CA CYS A 255 -7.55 3.46 0.56
C CYS A 255 -7.15 4.94 0.38
N LEU A 256 -7.89 5.71 -0.45
CA LEU A 256 -7.73 7.18 -0.58
C LEU A 256 -8.20 8.00 0.66
N GLY A 257 -8.26 7.37 1.83
CA GLY A 257 -8.68 8.00 3.10
C GLY A 257 -10.12 7.72 3.50
N ALA A 258 -10.35 7.82 4.82
CA ALA A 258 -11.65 8.07 5.43
C ALA A 258 -11.72 9.57 5.75
N PRO A 259 -12.88 10.23 5.54
CA PRO A 259 -13.04 11.68 5.70
C PRO A 259 -12.63 12.22 7.08
N ASP A 260 -12.57 11.37 8.10
CA ASP A 260 -12.29 11.76 9.49
C ASP A 260 -10.79 11.78 9.85
N SER A 261 -9.89 11.47 8.90
CA SER A 261 -8.45 11.59 9.12
C SER A 261 -8.00 13.04 8.89
N VAL A 262 -7.62 13.70 9.99
CA VAL A 262 -7.10 15.07 10.04
C VAL A 262 -5.96 15.19 9.02
N GLY A 263 -6.24 15.85 7.89
CA GLY A 263 -5.26 16.09 6.82
C GLY A 263 -5.37 15.22 5.56
N SER A 264 -6.38 14.34 5.42
CA SER A 264 -6.54 13.58 4.18
C SER A 264 -6.71 14.49 2.96
N VAL A 265 -6.55 13.91 1.77
CA VAL A 265 -6.78 14.49 0.41
C VAL A 265 -8.01 15.41 0.38
N GLY A 266 -8.96 15.14 1.30
CA GLY A 266 -9.87 16.02 2.06
C GLY A 266 -9.75 17.56 1.99
N SER A 267 -8.56 18.11 1.84
CA SER A 267 -8.30 19.54 2.05
C SER A 267 -7.67 20.24 0.84
N VAL A 268 -7.39 19.51 -0.24
CA VAL A 268 -6.57 19.99 -1.37
C VAL A 268 -7.38 20.64 -2.51
N GLY A 269 -8.70 20.74 -2.38
CA GLY A 269 -9.55 21.49 -3.31
C GLY A 269 -10.32 22.58 -2.58
N GLY A 270 -9.86 23.83 -2.69
CA GLY A 270 -10.59 25.00 -2.17
C GLY A 270 -12.05 25.02 -2.62
N GLU A 271 -12.93 25.53 -1.76
CA GLU A 271 -14.38 25.90 -1.85
C GLU A 271 -15.33 25.27 -2.91
N GLY A 272 -14.93 24.22 -3.61
CA GLY A 272 -15.70 23.48 -4.61
C GLY A 272 -15.34 21.98 -4.67
N GLY A 273 -14.42 21.50 -3.82
CA GLY A 273 -13.94 20.11 -3.83
C GLY A 273 -14.63 19.13 -2.89
N TYR A 274 -15.45 19.60 -1.92
CA TYR A 274 -15.71 18.79 -0.70
C TYR A 274 -17.15 18.48 -0.29
N ALA A 275 -18.18 19.07 -0.91
CA ALA A 275 -19.56 18.85 -0.45
C ALA A 275 -20.21 17.50 -0.89
N ARG A 276 -19.45 16.48 -1.31
CA ARG A 276 -20.05 15.23 -1.85
C ARG A 276 -19.42 13.89 -1.43
N LEU A 277 -18.49 13.85 -0.48
CA LEU A 277 -17.86 12.60 -0.03
C LEU A 277 -18.33 12.09 1.34
N GLU A 278 -19.13 12.87 2.07
CA GLU A 278 -19.61 12.54 3.43
C GLU A 278 -20.64 11.38 3.53
N ALA A 279 -21.09 10.79 2.42
CA ALA A 279 -22.04 9.67 2.47
C ALA A 279 -21.41 8.27 2.32
N THR A 280 -20.07 8.14 2.23
CA THR A 280 -19.44 6.87 1.79
C THR A 280 -18.37 6.33 2.73
N ARG A 281 -18.77 5.76 3.87
CA ARG A 281 -17.98 4.83 4.69
C ARG A 281 -17.72 3.47 4.00
N LYS A 282 -17.31 3.45 2.72
CA LYS A 282 -16.97 2.20 2.01
C LYS A 282 -15.65 2.38 1.27
N ARG A 283 -14.64 1.62 1.71
CA ARG A 283 -13.27 1.60 1.20
C ARG A 283 -13.27 1.33 -0.30
N LEU A 284 -12.73 2.26 -1.08
CA LEU A 284 -12.64 2.19 -2.54
C LEU A 284 -11.19 1.85 -2.92
N SER A 285 -11.02 0.93 -3.87
CA SER A 285 -9.76 0.70 -4.61
C SER A 285 -9.90 1.33 -5.99
N PHE A 286 -9.00 2.24 -6.34
CA PHE A 286 -9.02 3.05 -7.54
C PHE A 286 -7.93 2.56 -8.51
N VAL A 287 -8.23 2.53 -9.80
CA VAL A 287 -7.20 2.42 -10.85
C VAL A 287 -7.31 3.62 -11.75
N ILE A 288 -6.38 4.56 -11.61
CA ILE A 288 -6.27 5.71 -12.50
C ILE A 288 -5.41 5.27 -13.70
N ALA A 289 -6.05 5.08 -14.84
CA ALA A 289 -5.38 4.78 -16.11
C ALA A 289 -4.98 6.08 -16.82
N HIS A 290 -3.76 6.15 -17.33
CA HIS A 290 -3.29 7.25 -18.18
C HIS A 290 -3.11 6.72 -19.62
N GLY A 291 -3.78 7.34 -20.59
CA GLY A 291 -3.71 6.91 -22.00
C GLY A 291 -4.68 7.64 -22.95
N ASP A 292 -5.88 8.00 -22.48
CA ASP A 292 -6.89 8.68 -23.31
C ASP A 292 -7.65 9.74 -22.48
N ALA A 293 -6.99 10.87 -22.17
CA ALA A 293 -7.56 12.11 -21.60
C ALA A 293 -8.48 12.02 -20.35
N ASN A 294 -8.70 10.86 -19.75
CA ASN A 294 -9.70 10.65 -18.69
C ASN A 294 -9.12 9.91 -17.48
N ILE A 295 -9.24 10.52 -16.31
CA ILE A 295 -9.02 9.87 -15.01
C ILE A 295 -10.26 9.06 -14.68
N MET A 296 -10.15 7.72 -14.72
CA MET A 296 -11.23 6.83 -14.30
C MET A 296 -10.98 6.28 -12.90
N VAL A 297 -12.06 6.16 -12.13
CA VAL A 297 -12.09 5.65 -10.76
C VAL A 297 -12.77 4.29 -10.81
N TYR A 298 -12.06 3.23 -10.41
CA TYR A 298 -12.69 1.92 -10.20
C TYR A 298 -13.19 1.80 -8.78
N THR A 299 -14.18 0.94 -8.61
CA THR A 299 -14.59 0.42 -7.32
C THR A 299 -14.76 -1.09 -7.50
N THR A 300 -14.31 -1.89 -6.55
CA THR A 300 -14.31 -3.36 -6.65
C THR A 300 -15.69 -3.98 -6.40
N ARG A 301 -16.76 -3.19 -6.21
CA ARG A 301 -18.14 -3.71 -6.05
C ARG A 301 -19.19 -2.86 -6.77
N ARG A 302 -20.04 -3.55 -7.54
CA ARG A 302 -21.37 -3.06 -7.92
C ARG A 302 -22.20 -3.01 -6.63
N ASN A 303 -22.40 -1.82 -6.08
CA ASN A 303 -23.30 -1.62 -4.94
C ASN A 303 -24.35 -0.55 -5.28
N ALA A 304 -25.45 -0.52 -4.52
CA ALA A 304 -26.55 0.42 -4.75
C ALA A 304 -26.10 1.89 -4.82
N ALA A 305 -24.97 2.26 -4.20
CA ALA A 305 -24.41 3.61 -4.31
C ALA A 305 -23.72 3.86 -5.66
N CYS A 306 -23.07 2.85 -6.26
CA CYS A 306 -22.55 2.94 -7.64
C CYS A 306 -23.69 3.02 -8.66
N ASP A 307 -24.78 2.26 -8.45
CA ASP A 307 -25.95 2.32 -9.33
C ASP A 307 -26.71 3.65 -9.18
N ALA A 308 -26.86 4.16 -7.95
CA ALA A 308 -27.43 5.48 -7.69
C ALA A 308 -26.55 6.61 -8.27
N TYR A 309 -25.22 6.51 -8.18
CA TYR A 309 -24.31 7.44 -8.84
C TYR A 309 -24.47 7.39 -10.36
N ARG A 310 -24.49 6.19 -10.97
CA ARG A 310 -24.75 6.02 -12.41
C ARG A 310 -26.08 6.60 -12.85
N GLN A 311 -27.15 6.36 -12.09
CA GLN A 311 -28.47 6.94 -12.36
C GLN A 311 -28.45 8.47 -12.28
N ARG A 312 -27.69 9.04 -11.34
CA ARG A 312 -27.51 10.50 -11.20
C ARG A 312 -26.65 11.10 -12.33
N MET A 313 -25.70 10.32 -12.86
CA MET A 313 -24.84 10.71 -13.99
C MET A 313 -25.52 10.53 -15.35
N ALA A 314 -26.54 9.66 -15.44
CA ALA A 314 -27.33 9.44 -16.65
C ALA A 314 -28.49 10.46 -16.83
N GLN A 315 -28.64 11.45 -15.92
CA GLN A 315 -29.68 12.47 -16.03
C GLN A 315 -29.34 13.48 -17.14
N PRO A 316 -30.28 13.81 -18.05
CA PRO A 316 -30.08 14.81 -19.10
C PRO A 316 -29.68 16.17 -18.48
N GLY A 317 -28.57 16.75 -18.96
CA GLY A 317 -28.03 18.02 -18.46
C GLY A 317 -26.89 17.89 -17.44
N ASN A 318 -26.56 16.67 -16.99
CA ASN A 318 -25.33 16.44 -16.24
C ASN A 318 -24.15 16.30 -17.22
N THR A 319 -23.35 17.36 -17.34
CA THR A 319 -22.17 17.42 -18.23
C THR A 319 -20.91 16.83 -17.61
N ASP A 320 -20.96 16.32 -16.37
CA ASP A 320 -19.88 15.53 -15.78
C ASP A 320 -19.93 14.12 -16.40
N THR A 321 -19.55 13.97 -17.66
CA THR A 321 -19.47 12.68 -18.34
C THR A 321 -18.19 11.96 -17.98
N ARG A 322 -18.02 11.63 -16.69
CA ARG A 322 -17.16 10.51 -16.28
C ARG A 322 -17.88 9.20 -16.62
N THR A 323 -17.99 8.95 -17.92
CA THR A 323 -18.37 7.66 -18.47
C THR A 323 -17.32 6.66 -17.97
N PHE A 324 -17.77 5.63 -17.28
CA PHE A 324 -16.97 4.42 -17.13
C PHE A 324 -16.87 3.83 -18.53
N ALA A 325 -15.83 4.21 -19.27
CA ALA A 325 -15.62 3.69 -20.61
C ALA A 325 -15.50 2.16 -20.48
N SER A 326 -16.52 1.44 -20.95
CA SER A 326 -16.50 -0.02 -21.13
C SER A 326 -15.31 -0.48 -21.97
N ASP A 327 -14.65 0.46 -22.64
CA ASP A 327 -13.60 0.24 -23.62
C ASP A 327 -12.21 0.57 -23.06
N ASN A 328 -12.08 0.89 -21.76
CA ASN A 328 -10.77 1.09 -21.13
C ASN A 328 -10.01 -0.24 -21.03
N LEU A 329 -8.81 -0.29 -21.62
CA LEU A 329 -7.91 -1.43 -21.61
C LEU A 329 -7.72 -2.04 -20.21
N PHE A 330 -7.52 -1.22 -19.18
CA PHE A 330 -7.29 -1.69 -17.81
C PHE A 330 -8.55 -2.24 -17.15
N GLN A 331 -9.73 -1.72 -17.51
CA GLN A 331 -11.02 -2.32 -17.10
C GLN A 331 -11.16 -3.71 -17.68
N ALA A 332 -10.94 -3.82 -19.00
CA ALA A 332 -11.06 -5.08 -19.72
C ALA A 332 -10.10 -6.11 -19.13
N ARG A 333 -8.86 -5.70 -18.84
CA ARG A 333 -7.85 -6.54 -18.16
C ARG A 333 -8.27 -7.01 -16.78
N LEU A 334 -8.76 -6.11 -15.92
CA LEU A 334 -9.27 -6.48 -14.58
C LEU A 334 -10.48 -7.42 -14.66
N ALA A 335 -11.43 -7.13 -15.56
CA ALA A 335 -12.62 -7.95 -15.77
C ALA A 335 -12.25 -9.33 -16.33
N GLN A 336 -11.32 -9.40 -17.29
CA GLN A 336 -10.79 -10.64 -17.83
C GLN A 336 -10.06 -11.45 -16.75
N GLY A 337 -9.23 -10.81 -15.93
CA GLY A 337 -8.58 -11.46 -14.78
C GLY A 337 -9.60 -12.01 -13.79
N ALA A 338 -10.64 -11.25 -13.45
CA ALA A 338 -11.71 -11.73 -12.57
C ALA A 338 -12.51 -12.90 -13.18
N ALA A 339 -12.82 -12.82 -14.48
CA ALA A 339 -13.53 -13.86 -15.21
C ALA A 339 -12.69 -15.14 -15.34
N ALA A 340 -11.38 -15.03 -15.53
CA ALA A 340 -10.48 -16.18 -15.60
C ALA A 340 -10.47 -17.00 -14.30
N LEU A 341 -10.69 -16.35 -13.16
CA LEU A 341 -10.80 -17.00 -11.85
C LEU A 341 -12.24 -17.47 -11.55
N ALA A 342 -13.22 -17.15 -12.39
CA ALA A 342 -14.61 -17.52 -12.16
C ALA A 342 -14.76 -19.04 -12.30
N GLY A 343 -15.27 -19.69 -11.25
CA GLY A 343 -15.43 -21.16 -11.22
C GLY A 343 -14.24 -21.91 -10.61
N GLU A 344 -13.11 -21.25 -10.34
CA GLU A 344 -12.05 -21.87 -9.55
C GLU A 344 -12.51 -22.12 -8.11
N PRO A 345 -12.26 -23.33 -7.54
CA PRO A 345 -12.51 -23.60 -6.13
C PRO A 345 -11.79 -22.60 -5.24
N ARG A 346 -12.51 -22.09 -4.23
CA ARG A 346 -11.96 -21.12 -3.27
C ARG A 346 -11.66 -21.80 -1.95
N VAL A 347 -10.52 -21.45 -1.37
CA VAL A 347 -10.21 -21.81 0.02
C VAL A 347 -11.15 -21.02 0.93
N GLY A 348 -11.67 -21.61 2.01
CA GLY A 348 -12.51 -20.90 2.97
C GLY A 348 -11.69 -19.96 3.86
N PHE A 349 -12.27 -18.85 4.34
CA PHE A 349 -11.56 -17.95 5.26
C PHE A 349 -11.13 -18.69 6.54
N GLU A 350 -11.97 -19.58 7.06
CA GLU A 350 -11.64 -20.35 8.27
C GLU A 350 -10.47 -21.33 8.04
N ASP A 351 -10.32 -21.88 6.84
CA ASP A 351 -9.16 -22.71 6.50
C ASP A 351 -7.89 -21.87 6.41
N VAL A 352 -7.99 -20.62 5.90
CA VAL A 352 -6.88 -19.67 5.88
C VAL A 352 -6.45 -19.30 7.29
N VAL A 353 -7.40 -18.96 8.17
CA VAL A 353 -7.12 -18.65 9.57
C VAL A 353 -6.51 -19.85 10.27
N ARG A 354 -7.07 -21.06 10.10
CA ARG A 354 -6.53 -22.28 10.70
C ARG A 354 -5.07 -22.52 10.28
N ALA A 355 -4.79 -22.51 8.99
CA ALA A 355 -3.44 -22.73 8.48
C ALA A 355 -2.45 -21.64 8.92
N TYR A 356 -2.90 -20.39 9.00
CA TYR A 356 -2.08 -19.30 9.53
C TYR A 356 -1.76 -19.49 11.02
N THR A 357 -2.76 -19.85 11.83
CA THR A 357 -2.57 -20.13 13.26
C THR A 357 -1.62 -21.30 13.47
N GLU A 358 -1.73 -22.37 12.67
CA GLU A 358 -0.79 -23.49 12.68
C GLU A 358 0.66 -23.05 12.40
N LEU A 359 0.88 -22.11 11.46
CA LEU A 359 2.20 -21.55 11.16
C LEU A 359 2.76 -20.67 12.29
N CYS A 360 1.88 -19.91 12.96
CA CYS A 360 2.25 -19.08 14.11
C CYS A 360 2.64 -19.94 15.32
N GLY A 361 2.01 -21.10 15.52
CA GLY A 361 2.23 -21.93 16.71
C GLY A 361 1.71 -21.24 17.98
N GLU A 362 2.39 -21.43 19.11
CA GLU A 362 2.08 -20.78 20.39
C GLU A 362 2.47 -19.29 20.46
N ALA A 363 2.77 -18.66 19.32
CA ALA A 363 3.29 -17.31 19.27
C ALA A 363 2.37 -16.29 19.95
N ASP A 364 2.99 -15.39 20.72
CA ASP A 364 2.31 -14.33 21.42
C ASP A 364 1.96 -13.20 20.45
N ASN A 365 0.69 -13.06 20.07
CA ASN A 365 0.23 -11.98 19.20
C ASN A 365 -0.37 -10.84 20.03
N ASP A 366 0.49 -10.19 20.83
CA ASP A 366 0.11 -9.13 21.77
C ASP A 366 -0.64 -7.98 21.08
N ASP A 367 -0.28 -7.62 19.85
CA ASP A 367 -0.96 -6.58 19.09
C ASP A 367 -2.42 -6.96 18.76
N GLU A 368 -2.67 -8.19 18.32
CA GLU A 368 -4.04 -8.65 18.07
C GLU A 368 -4.85 -8.76 19.37
N ARG A 369 -4.21 -9.19 20.46
CA ARG A 369 -4.85 -9.20 21.79
C ARG A 369 -5.16 -7.80 22.29
N PHE A 370 -4.24 -6.85 22.14
CA PHE A 370 -4.43 -5.46 22.53
C PHE A 370 -5.52 -4.78 21.69
N LEU A 371 -5.54 -5.00 20.37
CA LEU A 371 -6.63 -4.52 19.52
C LEU A 371 -7.96 -5.18 19.88
N GLY A 372 -7.95 -6.47 20.23
CA GLY A 372 -9.07 -7.17 20.82
C GLY A 372 -9.58 -6.47 22.08
N PHE A 373 -8.68 -6.15 23.01
CA PHE A 373 -8.98 -5.42 24.25
C PHE A 373 -9.62 -4.06 23.98
N LEU A 374 -9.02 -3.24 23.11
CA LEU A 374 -9.57 -1.93 22.73
C LEU A 374 -10.97 -2.06 22.11
N ASN A 375 -11.17 -3.06 21.25
CA ASN A 375 -12.44 -3.29 20.59
C ASN A 375 -13.52 -3.77 21.58
N THR A 376 -13.16 -4.66 22.53
CA THR A 376 -14.08 -5.09 23.60
C THR A 376 -14.38 -3.97 24.59
N GLY A 377 -13.40 -3.15 24.97
CA GLY A 377 -13.57 -2.01 25.86
C GLY A 377 -14.47 -0.93 25.25
N MET A 378 -14.30 -0.64 23.96
CA MET A 378 -15.16 0.30 23.24
C MET A 378 -16.56 -0.24 23.02
N GLN A 379 -16.74 -1.50 22.64
CA GLN A 379 -18.09 -2.06 22.48
C GLN A 379 -18.88 -2.04 23.80
N THR A 380 -18.23 -2.38 24.92
CA THR A 380 -18.87 -2.39 26.24
C THR A 380 -19.15 -0.96 26.74
N ALA A 381 -18.23 0.00 26.50
CA ALA A 381 -18.44 1.40 26.87
C ALA A 381 -19.53 2.08 26.03
N TRP A 382 -19.61 1.79 24.73
CA TRP A 382 -20.65 2.31 23.85
C TRP A 382 -22.01 1.70 24.13
N SER A 383 -22.10 0.41 24.48
CA SER A 383 -23.37 -0.20 24.92
C SER A 383 -23.87 0.40 26.24
N HIS A 384 -22.99 0.77 27.17
CA HIS A 384 -23.39 1.44 28.42
C HIS A 384 -23.73 2.93 28.24
N LEU A 385 -23.08 3.64 27.31
CA LEU A 385 -23.41 5.03 26.98
C LEU A 385 -24.71 5.16 26.19
N LEU A 386 -25.00 4.22 25.28
CA LEU A 386 -26.28 4.17 24.57
C LEU A 386 -27.43 3.71 25.48
N TRP A 387 -27.17 2.80 26.43
CA TRP A 387 -28.19 2.36 27.40
C TRP A 387 -28.61 3.48 28.36
N ARG A 388 -27.69 4.35 28.79
CA ARG A 388 -28.03 5.49 29.67
C ARG A 388 -28.70 6.66 28.96
N GLY A 389 -28.73 6.67 27.62
CA GLY A 389 -29.41 7.70 26.84
C GLY A 389 -30.94 7.51 26.77
N GLU A 390 -31.44 6.30 26.96
CA GLU A 390 -32.90 6.00 26.88
C GLU A 390 -33.61 6.13 28.24
N GLU A 391 -32.91 5.93 29.36
CA GLU A 391 -33.52 6.07 30.70
C GLU A 391 -33.61 7.54 31.19
N GLY A 392 -33.03 8.50 30.47
CA GLY A 392 -33.03 9.92 30.83
C GLY A 392 -34.07 10.80 30.12
N ALA A 393 -34.84 10.25 29.17
CA ALA A 393 -35.79 11.02 28.35
C ALA A 393 -37.26 10.92 28.79
N GLN A 394 -37.52 10.36 29.99
CA GLN A 394 -38.85 10.31 30.61
C GLN A 394 -38.84 10.84 32.05
N ALA A 395 -38.30 12.04 32.25
CA ALA A 395 -38.52 12.82 33.47
C ALA A 395 -38.92 14.27 33.12
#